data_AF-A0A162M564-F1
#
_entry.id   AF-A0A162M564-F1
#
_cell.length_a   1.000
_cell.length_b   1.000
_cell.length_c   1.000
_cell.angle_alpha   90.00
_cell.angle_beta   90.00
_cell.angle_gamma   90.00
#
_symmetry.space_group_name_H-M   'P 1'
#
loop_
_entity.id
_entity.type
_entity.pdbx_description
1 polymer ?
#
loop_
_entity_poly.entity_id
_entity_poly.type
_entity_poly.pdbx_seq_one_letter_code
_entity_poly.pdbx_strand_id
1 'polypeptide(L)'
;MEELMNLLQQKKENLEEISSVTSKMKNALLFENVEEFILLLDKRQGLMDISADIDEKISKKGLNALEDEKINIMKKEIYEKVNEIIKTDKEVLNLAKIFLNNIEKKIEDLNLARNVSRKYNSLYDKVNDEGIFIDKKE
;
A
#
# COMPACT_ATOMS: atom_id res chain seq x y z
N MET A 1 -24.96 16.51 23.22
CA MET A 1 -23.74 15.85 23.73
C MET A 1 -23.67 14.39 23.31
N GLU A 2 -24.69 13.59 23.60
CA GLU A 2 -24.74 12.15 23.26
C GLU A 2 -24.47 11.85 21.78
N GLU A 3 -25.06 12.62 20.87
CA GLU A 3 -24.84 12.43 19.43
C GLU A 3 -23.42 12.79 18.97
N LEU A 4 -22.75 13.76 19.61
CA LEU A 4 -21.34 14.08 19.30
C LEU A 4 -20.41 12.99 19.82
N MET A 5 -20.68 12.47 21.02
CA MET A 5 -19.96 11.31 21.56
C MET A 5 -20.10 10.09 20.65
N ASN A 6 -21.31 9.83 20.13
CA ASN A 6 -21.52 8.76 19.16
C ASN A 6 -20.71 8.95 17.87
N LEU A 7 -20.63 10.18 17.34
CA LEU A 7 -19.80 10.46 16.16
C LEU A 7 -18.30 10.29 16.43
N LEU A 8 -17.81 10.73 17.59
CA LEU A 8 -16.41 10.53 17.98
C LEU A 8 -16.08 9.05 18.18
N GLN A 9 -17.00 8.28 18.76
CA GLN A 9 -16.87 6.83 18.89
C GLN A 9 -16.84 6.14 17.51
N GLN A 10 -17.75 6.49 16.61
CA GLN A 10 -17.74 6.02 15.22
C GLN A 10 -16.44 6.38 14.51
N LYS A 11 -15.91 7.59 14.73
CA LYS A 11 -14.64 8.02 14.16
C LYS A 11 -13.50 7.13 14.65
N LYS A 12 -13.45 6.83 15.94
CA LYS A 12 -12.43 5.97 16.55
C LYS A 12 -12.48 4.56 15.97
N GLU A 13 -13.66 3.96 15.90
CA GLU A 13 -13.87 2.61 15.33
C GLU A 13 -13.44 2.56 13.85
N ASN A 14 -13.84 3.56 13.06
CA ASN A 14 -13.43 3.66 11.66
C ASN A 14 -11.90 3.79 11.52
N LEU A 15 -11.24 4.54 12.40
CA LEU A 15 -9.77 4.66 12.41
C LEU A 15 -9.08 3.35 12.84
N GLU A 16 -9.68 2.57 13.75
CA GLU A 16 -9.19 1.23 14.09
C GLU A 16 -9.28 0.28 12.89
N GLU A 17 -10.36 0.35 12.11
CA GLU A 17 -10.49 -0.41 10.86
C GLU A 17 -9.45 0.03 9.81
N ILE A 18 -9.25 1.34 9.62
CA ILE A 18 -8.22 1.87 8.71
C ILE A 18 -6.84 1.35 9.14
N SER A 19 -6.52 1.43 10.43
CA SER A 19 -5.25 0.95 10.98
C SER A 19 -5.05 -0.56 10.74
N SER A 20 -6.10 -1.36 10.93
CA SER A 20 -6.10 -2.80 10.63
C SER A 20 -5.86 -3.08 9.15
N VAL A 21 -6.55 -2.37 8.26
CA VAL A 21 -6.39 -2.51 6.81
C VAL A 21 -4.99 -2.09 6.36
N THR A 22 -4.47 -0.94 6.83
CA THR A 22 -3.09 -0.51 6.54
C THR A 22 -2.06 -1.55 7.00
N SER A 23 -2.28 -2.17 8.16
CA SER A 23 -1.40 -3.24 8.67
C SER A 23 -1.45 -4.49 7.78
N LYS A 24 -2.62 -4.86 7.27
CA LYS A 24 -2.76 -5.95 6.29
C LYS A 24 -2.09 -5.61 4.95
N MET A 25 -2.19 -4.36 4.49
CA MET A 25 -1.51 -3.90 3.28
C MET A 25 0.01 -4.03 3.41
N LYS A 26 0.56 -3.69 4.58
CA LYS A 26 1.97 -3.90 4.89
C LYS A 26 2.37 -5.37 4.73
N ASN A 27 1.58 -6.29 5.28
CA ASN A 27 1.84 -7.72 5.15
C ASN A 27 1.72 -8.19 3.70
N ALA A 28 0.69 -7.77 2.97
CA ALA A 28 0.51 -8.10 1.57
C ALA A 28 1.75 -7.72 0.73
N LEU A 29 2.33 -6.53 0.97
CA LEU A 29 3.58 -6.12 0.32
C LEU A 29 4.79 -6.98 0.73
N LEU A 30 4.91 -7.35 2.01
CA LEU A 30 6.00 -8.21 2.50
C LEU A 30 5.96 -9.62 1.89
N PHE A 31 4.76 -10.13 1.62
CA PHE A 31 4.55 -11.45 0.99
C PHE A 31 4.38 -11.36 -0.53
N GLU A 32 4.63 -10.20 -1.14
CA GLU A 32 4.47 -9.95 -2.58
C GLU A 32 3.07 -10.30 -3.12
N ASN A 33 2.04 -10.27 -2.27
CA ASN A 33 0.65 -10.55 -2.63
C ASN A 33 -0.05 -9.30 -3.19
N VAL A 34 0.18 -9.05 -4.49
CA VAL A 34 -0.33 -7.85 -5.17
C VAL A 34 -1.86 -7.81 -5.24
N GLU A 35 -2.51 -8.96 -5.44
CA GLU A 35 -3.98 -9.03 -5.54
C GLU A 35 -4.64 -8.62 -4.22
N GLU A 36 -4.15 -9.15 -3.10
CA GLU A 36 -4.63 -8.76 -1.77
C GLU A 36 -4.36 -7.27 -1.48
N PHE A 37 -3.19 -6.77 -1.86
CA PHE A 37 -2.85 -5.36 -1.68
C PHE A 37 -3.82 -4.42 -2.41
N ILE A 38 -4.20 -4.76 -3.65
CA ILE A 38 -5.17 -3.98 -4.45
C ILE A 38 -6.56 -4.00 -3.79
N LEU A 39 -7.05 -5.18 -3.37
CA LEU A 39 -8.34 -5.29 -2.69
C LEU A 39 -8.37 -4.47 -1.39
N LEU A 40 -7.26 -4.46 -0.65
CA LEU A 40 -7.14 -3.68 0.58
C LEU A 40 -7.05 -2.17 0.32
N LEU A 41 -6.48 -1.73 -0.80
CA LEU A 41 -6.47 -0.32 -1.20
C LEU A 41 -7.90 0.20 -1.39
N ASP A 42 -8.73 -0.52 -2.15
CA ASP A 42 -10.11 -0.14 -2.40
C ASP A 42 -10.92 -0.09 -1.10
N LYS A 43 -10.73 -1.11 -0.24
CA LYS A 43 -11.36 -1.14 1.09
C LYS A 43 -10.93 0.07 1.94
N ARG A 44 -9.64 0.40 1.94
CA ARG A 44 -9.11 1.54 2.70
C ARG A 44 -9.66 2.86 2.18
N GLN A 45 -9.83 3.02 0.87
CA GLN A 45 -10.44 4.22 0.29
C GLN A 45 -11.87 4.40 0.78
N GLY A 46 -12.69 3.35 0.75
CA GLY A 46 -14.06 3.43 1.29
C GLY A 46 -14.12 3.81 2.77
N LEU A 47 -13.20 3.30 3.59
CA LEU A 47 -13.09 3.70 5.00
C LEU A 47 -12.65 5.16 5.17
N MET A 48 -11.77 5.68 4.30
CA MET A 48 -11.38 7.08 4.30
C MET A 48 -12.55 8.00 3.95
N ASP A 49 -13.38 7.61 2.99
CA ASP A 49 -14.58 8.34 2.59
C ASP A 49 -15.58 8.42 3.76
N ILE A 50 -15.84 7.28 4.43
CA ILE A 50 -16.65 7.24 5.67
C ILE A 50 -16.04 8.13 6.75
N SER A 51 -14.71 8.11 6.90
CA SER A 51 -13.97 8.95 7.85
C SER A 51 -14.23 10.44 7.61
N ALA A 52 -14.21 10.86 6.34
CA ALA A 52 -14.44 12.25 5.94
C ALA A 52 -15.89 12.69 6.19
N ASP A 53 -16.86 11.81 5.91
CA ASP A 53 -18.27 12.06 6.22
C ASP A 53 -18.51 12.25 7.73
N ILE A 54 -17.81 11.46 8.56
CA ILE A 54 -17.87 11.62 10.02
C ILE A 54 -17.27 12.97 10.45
N ASP A 55 -16.13 13.36 9.88
CA ASP A 55 -15.50 14.66 10.18
C ASP A 55 -16.42 15.83 9.80
N GLU A 56 -17.10 15.74 8.66
CA GLU A 56 -18.08 16.74 8.24
C GLU A 56 -19.24 16.84 9.26
N LYS A 57 -19.80 15.70 9.69
CA LYS A 57 -20.86 15.66 10.72
C LYS A 57 -20.40 16.24 12.05
N ILE A 58 -19.17 15.95 12.47
CA ILE A 58 -18.57 16.51 13.69
C ILE A 58 -18.41 18.02 13.56
N SER A 59 -17.87 18.51 12.44
CA SER A 59 -17.65 19.94 12.21
C SER A 59 -18.95 20.76 12.26
N LYS A 60 -20.04 20.24 11.69
CA LYS A 60 -21.38 20.85 11.71
C LYS A 60 -21.94 21.00 13.13
N LYS A 61 -21.52 20.15 14.08
CA LYS A 61 -21.97 20.22 15.48
C LYS A 61 -21.23 21.25 16.33
N GLY A 62 -20.17 21.88 15.82
CA GLY A 62 -19.43 22.91 16.54
C GLY A 62 -18.60 22.35 17.71
N LEU A 63 -17.37 21.93 17.40
CA LEU A 63 -16.39 21.39 18.37
C LEU A 63 -15.88 22.41 19.41
N ASN A 64 -16.18 23.70 19.23
CA ASN A 64 -15.54 24.83 19.92
C ASN A 64 -16.24 25.28 21.21
N ALA A 65 -17.35 24.66 21.61
CA ALA A 65 -18.20 25.17 22.69
C ALA A 65 -18.36 24.24 23.92
N LEU A 66 -17.66 23.10 23.97
CA LEU A 66 -17.85 22.12 25.05
C LEU A 66 -16.54 21.83 25.77
N GLU A 67 -16.37 22.43 26.95
CA GLU A 67 -15.34 22.09 27.95
C GLU A 67 -15.65 20.74 28.64
N ASP A 68 -16.02 19.72 27.87
CA ASP A 68 -16.25 18.38 28.41
C ASP A 68 -14.95 17.58 28.36
N GLU A 69 -14.47 17.17 29.54
CA GLU A 69 -13.25 16.38 29.71
C GLU A 69 -13.29 15.06 28.91
N LYS A 70 -14.45 14.39 28.82
CA LYS A 70 -14.60 13.15 28.06
C LYS A 70 -14.43 13.38 26.56
N ILE A 71 -14.99 14.46 26.05
CA ILE A 71 -14.83 14.85 24.64
C ILE A 71 -13.35 15.14 24.33
N ASN A 72 -12.65 15.80 25.24
CA ASN A 72 -11.22 16.09 25.08
C ASN A 72 -10.36 14.81 25.10
N ILE A 73 -10.68 13.85 25.97
CA ILE A 73 -10.03 12.53 25.98
C ILE A 73 -10.23 11.83 24.63
N MET A 74 -11.46 11.77 24.11
CA MET A 74 -11.74 11.15 22.81
C MET A 74 -11.01 11.83 21.65
N LYS A 75 -10.96 13.17 21.62
CA LYS A 75 -10.17 13.90 20.60
C LYS A 75 -8.70 13.52 20.65
N LYS A 76 -8.13 13.38 21.85
CA LYS A 76 -6.73 12.98 22.03
C LYS A 76 -6.50 11.55 21.53
N GLU A 77 -7.36 10.60 21.87
CA GLU A 77 -7.28 9.22 21.38
C GLU A 77 -7.37 9.14 19.84
N ILE A 78 -8.30 9.89 19.23
CA ILE A 78 -8.43 10.00 17.78
C ILE A 78 -7.15 10.55 17.16
N TYR A 79 -6.58 11.61 17.75
CA TYR A 79 -5.34 12.22 17.27
C TYR A 79 -4.15 11.26 17.36
N GLU A 80 -4.00 10.56 18.47
CA GLU A 80 -2.98 9.52 18.64
C GLU A 80 -3.14 8.43 17.58
N LYS A 81 -4.38 7.98 17.33
CA LYS A 81 -4.68 6.97 16.32
C LYS A 81 -4.34 7.40 14.89
N VAL A 82 -4.65 8.64 14.54
CA VAL A 82 -4.28 9.22 13.25
C VAL A 82 -2.76 9.23 13.08
N ASN A 83 -2.00 9.60 14.12
CA ASN A 83 -0.53 9.58 14.05
C ASN A 83 0.03 8.17 13.89
N GLU A 84 -0.55 7.16 14.54
CA GLU A 84 -0.20 5.76 14.34
C GLU A 84 -0.40 5.35 12.87
N ILE A 85 -1.57 5.66 12.29
CA ILE A 85 -1.89 5.36 10.89
C ILE A 85 -0.88 6.02 9.95
N ILE A 86 -0.57 7.31 10.16
CA ILE A 86 0.41 8.05 9.34
C ILE A 86 1.79 7.38 9.40
N LYS A 87 2.21 6.88 10.57
CA LYS A 87 3.47 6.17 10.72
C LYS A 87 3.46 4.87 9.89
N THR A 88 2.40 4.06 10.02
CA THR A 88 2.28 2.81 9.25
C THR A 88 2.17 3.08 7.75
N ASP A 89 1.48 4.13 7.33
CA ASP A 89 1.37 4.53 5.92
C ASP A 89 2.74 4.86 5.32
N LYS A 90 3.62 5.53 6.07
CA LYS A 90 5.00 5.79 5.64
C LYS A 90 5.78 4.50 5.44
N GLU A 91 5.60 3.53 6.32
CA GLU A 91 6.22 2.20 6.20
C GLU A 91 5.70 1.45 4.96
N VAL A 92 4.38 1.45 4.74
CA VAL A 92 3.74 0.85 3.55
C VAL A 92 4.24 1.51 2.26
N LEU A 93 4.33 2.84 2.23
CA LEU A 93 4.86 3.58 1.09
C LEU A 93 6.31 3.19 0.78
N ASN A 94 7.15 3.07 1.80
CA ASN A 94 8.54 2.65 1.61
C ASN A 94 8.63 1.23 1.06
N LEU A 95 7.83 0.30 1.59
CA LEU A 95 7.77 -1.08 1.09
C LEU A 95 7.28 -1.13 -0.36
N ALA A 96 6.24 -0.36 -0.71
CA ALA A 96 5.73 -0.30 -2.07
C ALA A 96 6.79 0.20 -3.07
N LYS A 97 7.59 1.20 -2.69
CA LYS A 97 8.71 1.70 -3.50
C LYS A 97 9.80 0.64 -3.70
N ILE A 98 10.16 -0.07 -2.63
CA ILE A 98 11.14 -1.16 -2.71
C ILE A 98 10.64 -2.28 -3.62
N PHE A 99 9.37 -2.67 -3.45
CA PHE A 99 8.74 -3.70 -4.26
C PHE A 99 8.70 -3.33 -5.75
N LEU A 100 8.32 -2.09 -6.07
CA LEU A 100 8.33 -1.58 -7.45
C LEU A 100 9.73 -1.64 -8.07
N ASN A 101 10.76 -1.13 -7.37
CA ASN A 101 12.14 -1.15 -7.84
C ASN A 101 12.64 -2.59 -8.08
N ASN A 102 12.25 -3.54 -7.23
CA ASN A 102 12.59 -4.95 -7.42
C ASN A 102 11.93 -5.54 -8.67
N ILE A 103 10.67 -5.17 -8.97
CA ILE A 103 9.99 -5.58 -10.21
C ILE A 103 10.68 -4.97 -11.43
N GLU A 104 11.00 -3.68 -11.39
CA GLU A 104 11.67 -2.98 -12.50
C GLU A 104 13.02 -3.64 -12.83
N LYS A 105 13.84 -3.95 -11.82
CA LYS A 105 15.09 -4.70 -12.01
C LYS A 105 14.88 -6.09 -12.61
N LYS A 106 13.90 -6.85 -12.11
CA LYS A 106 13.57 -8.17 -12.68
C LYS A 106 13.18 -8.07 -14.16
N ILE A 107 12.45 -7.02 -14.54
CA ILE A 107 12.08 -6.76 -15.94
C ILE A 107 13.32 -6.43 -16.79
N GLU A 108 14.22 -5.60 -16.29
CA GLU A 108 15.50 -5.29 -16.95
C GLU A 108 16.34 -6.55 -17.17
N ASP A 109 16.52 -7.37 -16.14
CA ASP A 109 17.25 -8.63 -16.20
C ASP A 109 16.66 -9.60 -17.23
N LEU A 110 15.33 -9.74 -17.24
CA LEU A 110 14.63 -10.58 -18.23
C LEU A 110 14.80 -10.06 -19.65
N ASN A 111 14.80 -8.74 -19.85
CA ASN A 111 15.04 -8.12 -21.15
C ASN A 111 16.48 -8.34 -21.63
N LEU A 112 17.46 -8.23 -20.73
CA LEU A 112 18.86 -8.54 -21.00
C LEU A 112 19.03 -10.01 -21.38
N ALA A 113 18.47 -10.93 -20.59
CA ALA A 113 18.50 -12.37 -20.87
C ALA A 113 17.88 -12.68 -22.24
N ARG A 114 16.71 -12.11 -22.54
CA ARG A 114 16.04 -12.27 -23.85
C ARG A 114 16.91 -11.78 -25.01
N ASN A 115 17.57 -10.63 -24.85
CA ASN A 115 18.44 -10.07 -25.88
C ASN A 115 19.68 -10.93 -26.11
N VAL A 116 20.29 -11.44 -25.04
CA VAL A 116 21.43 -12.37 -25.12
C VAL A 116 21.02 -13.67 -25.82
N SER A 117 19.88 -14.27 -25.44
CA SER A 117 19.37 -15.48 -26.08
C SER A 117 19.07 -15.27 -27.56
N ARG A 118 18.47 -14.14 -27.95
CA ARG A 118 18.23 -13.82 -29.37
C ARG A 118 19.53 -13.66 -30.15
N LYS A 119 20.54 -13.00 -29.55
CA LYS A 119 21.85 -12.84 -30.18
C LYS A 119 22.52 -14.20 -30.38
N TYR A 120 22.49 -15.06 -29.36
CA TYR A 120 23.03 -16.43 -29.43
C TYR A 120 22.34 -17.26 -30.52
N ASN A 121 21.01 -17.29 -30.54
CA ASN A 121 20.25 -18.01 -31.57
C ASN A 121 20.55 -17.48 -32.98
N SER A 122 20.62 -16.15 -33.17
CA SER A 122 20.96 -15.58 -34.48
C SER A 122 22.38 -15.90 -34.95
N LEU A 123 23.33 -16.10 -34.02
CA LEU A 123 24.68 -16.56 -34.35
C LEU A 123 24.68 -18.04 -34.73
N TYR A 124 23.91 -18.87 -34.02
CA TYR A 124 23.73 -20.29 -34.34
C TYR A 124 23.07 -20.49 -35.72
N ASP A 125 21.97 -19.77 -35.98
CA ASP A 125 21.23 -19.86 -37.24
C ASP A 125 22.07 -19.40 -38.44
N LYS A 126 22.87 -18.34 -38.29
CA LYS A 126 23.80 -17.88 -39.32
C LYS A 126 24.92 -18.86 -39.61
N VAL A 127 25.33 -19.65 -38.63
CA VAL A 127 26.40 -20.63 -38.82
C VAL A 127 25.86 -21.86 -39.55
N ASN A 128 24.59 -22.26 -39.35
CA ASN A 128 23.99 -23.36 -40.10
C ASN A 128 23.96 -23.16 -41.64
N ASP A 129 24.02 -21.93 -42.15
CA ASP A 129 24.04 -21.65 -43.59
C ASP A 129 25.46 -21.62 -44.21
N GLU A 130 26.55 -21.43 -43.42
CA GLU A 130 27.92 -21.27 -43.97
C GLU A 130 29.06 -21.94 -43.16
N GLY A 131 28.83 -22.63 -42.04
CA GLY A 131 29.91 -23.25 -41.26
C GLY A 131 29.51 -24.20 -40.12
N ILE A 132 30.48 -24.91 -39.55
CA ILE A 132 30.25 -25.85 -38.42
C ILE A 132 30.40 -25.09 -37.09
N PHE A 133 29.32 -25.05 -36.28
CA PHE A 133 29.38 -24.55 -34.91
C PHE A 133 29.94 -25.64 -33.99
N ILE A 134 31.19 -25.48 -33.51
CA ILE A 134 31.77 -26.39 -32.52
C ILE A 134 31.40 -25.89 -31.12
N ASP A 135 30.30 -26.40 -30.58
CA ASP A 135 30.01 -26.26 -29.15
C ASP A 135 30.92 -27.23 -28.38
N LYS A 136 32.06 -26.73 -27.88
CA LYS A 136 32.87 -27.48 -26.92
C LYS A 136 32.15 -27.47 -25.58
N LYS A 137 31.39 -28.53 -25.30
CA LYS A 137 31.03 -28.90 -23.94
C LYS A 137 32.30 -29.31 -23.19
N GLU A 138 32.70 -28.51 -22.21
CA GLU A 138 33.53 -28.98 -21.08
C GLU A 138 32.64 -29.65 -20.03
#